data_AF-A0A558QYE7-F1
#
_entry.id   AF-A0A558QYE7-F1
#
_cell.length_a   1.000
_cell.length_b   1.000
_cell.length_c   1.000
_cell.angle_alpha   90.00
_cell.angle_beta   90.00
_cell.angle_gamma   90.00
#
_symmetry.space_group_name_H-M   'P 1'
#
loop_
_entity.id
_entity.type
_entity.pdbx_description
1 polymer ?
#
loop_
_entity_poly.entity_id
_entity_poly.type
_entity_poly.pdbx_seq_one_letter_code
_entity_poly.pdbx_strand_id
1 'polypeptide(L)'
;MASGFALAELIAGLTLGQFVARDRAEVAIFLAFRPWLLLGLAAWLHDRPAGVRWATYGAALLAASAGEAILAASLGGTGVSADAARAVLGGLGLAMLIEVPFAVARRVESRFARLLGLVLGAGVLLLPGPLRVYEAIALRPPPAPVGGPRPAVMLLTGLPILWGEGGVAGALASSPSLGARRLADEFRLIPIDVATPATLAQAPLLLAAQPRALAPAETAAIDRWVRMGGRAVVLADPDLRWPSDLPPGDPRRPPREMALGPLLAGWGMSIGRGRGGLATIDVATGGGGMRRIVSDAPGIVRSGPGCRAIAGGHGATCRIGRGQAVVLADADLLDDRLWVGMGADGASRLARGGDNVLLVADWLDRLAGAPSRRAADSVSWARPGGLPWVYVGAALPGLALALSGLGVALIHSSHRRRGTKGDPHGYPQERKVK
;
A
#
# COMPACT_ATOMS: atom_id res chain seq x y z
N MET A 1 13.09 -15.25 -24.28
CA MET A 1 12.35 -15.91 -23.17
C MET A 1 12.37 -15.03 -21.94
N ALA A 2 13.54 -14.83 -21.32
CA ALA A 2 13.70 -13.93 -20.16
C ALA A 2 13.16 -12.51 -20.41
N SER A 3 13.43 -11.93 -21.59
CA SER A 3 12.85 -10.64 -22.00
C SER A 3 11.31 -10.64 -22.03
N GLY A 4 10.70 -11.69 -22.61
CA GLY A 4 9.24 -11.81 -22.70
C GLY A 4 8.58 -11.93 -21.33
N PHE A 5 9.22 -12.63 -20.39
CA PHE A 5 8.79 -12.68 -18.99
C PHE A 5 8.79 -11.28 -18.36
N ALA A 6 9.91 -10.55 -18.46
CA ALA A 6 10.04 -9.24 -17.85
C ALA A 6 9.04 -8.22 -18.40
N LEU A 7 8.81 -8.24 -19.73
CA LEU A 7 7.82 -7.39 -20.36
C LEU A 7 6.38 -7.79 -20.00
N ALA A 8 6.08 -9.09 -19.92
CA ALA A 8 4.76 -9.58 -19.52
C ALA A 8 4.43 -9.18 -18.08
N GLU A 9 5.38 -9.28 -17.15
CA GLU A 9 5.20 -8.86 -15.76
C GLU A 9 4.96 -7.35 -15.66
N LEU A 10 5.77 -6.55 -16.37
CA LEU A 10 5.60 -5.10 -16.42
C LEU A 10 4.23 -4.70 -16.99
N ILE A 11 3.81 -5.31 -18.10
CA ILE A 11 2.51 -5.04 -18.73
C ILE A 11 1.36 -5.46 -17.81
N ALA A 12 1.43 -6.64 -17.17
CA ALA A 12 0.41 -7.11 -16.25
C ALA A 12 0.28 -6.17 -15.05
N GLY A 13 1.39 -5.74 -14.45
CA GLY A 13 1.38 -4.78 -13.35
C GLY A 13 0.86 -3.39 -13.75
N LEU A 14 1.18 -2.91 -14.96
CA LEU A 14 0.70 -1.62 -15.45
C LEU A 14 -0.78 -1.62 -15.87
N THR A 15 -1.32 -2.76 -16.28
CA THR A 15 -2.71 -2.83 -16.76
C THR A 15 -3.67 -3.29 -15.65
N LEU A 16 -3.38 -4.44 -15.05
CA LEU A 16 -4.20 -5.05 -14.01
C LEU A 16 -3.81 -4.54 -12.62
N GLY A 17 -2.52 -4.28 -12.39
CA GLY A 17 -2.03 -3.78 -11.11
C GLY A 17 -2.42 -2.32 -10.83
N GLN A 18 -2.38 -1.43 -11.84
CA GLN A 18 -2.84 -0.03 -11.70
C GLN A 18 -4.32 0.07 -11.28
N PHE A 19 -5.17 -0.82 -11.81
CA PHE A 19 -6.58 -0.91 -11.44
C PHE A 19 -6.79 -1.27 -9.96
N VAL A 20 -5.92 -2.10 -9.39
CA VAL A 20 -6.00 -2.58 -8.00
C VAL A 20 -5.26 -1.64 -7.03
N ALA A 21 -4.17 -1.01 -7.46
CA ALA A 21 -3.19 -0.39 -6.57
C ALA A 21 -3.24 1.14 -6.47
N ARG A 22 -4.08 1.83 -7.26
CA ARG A 22 -4.41 3.27 -7.12
C ARG A 22 -3.18 4.18 -6.88
N ASP A 23 -2.40 4.47 -7.92
CA ASP A 23 -1.26 5.41 -7.90
C ASP A 23 -0.10 5.06 -6.94
N ARG A 24 0.28 3.79 -6.83
CA ARG A 24 1.43 3.35 -6.01
C ARG A 24 2.74 3.30 -6.78
N ALA A 25 3.84 3.63 -6.10
CA ALA A 25 5.22 3.61 -6.60
C ALA A 25 6.03 2.48 -5.93
N GLU A 26 5.51 1.25 -5.94
CA GLU A 26 6.11 0.10 -5.26
C GLU A 26 6.22 -1.12 -6.17
N VAL A 27 7.28 -1.92 -5.98
CA VAL A 27 7.52 -3.16 -6.74
C VAL A 27 6.47 -4.23 -6.42
N ALA A 28 5.88 -4.20 -5.23
CA ALA A 28 4.93 -5.22 -4.75
C ALA A 28 3.75 -5.49 -5.70
N ILE A 29 3.34 -4.50 -6.51
CA ILE A 29 2.22 -4.59 -7.44
C ILE A 29 2.50 -5.63 -8.54
N PHE A 30 3.75 -5.73 -8.99
CA PHE A 30 4.18 -6.61 -10.07
C PHE A 30 4.31 -8.07 -9.59
N LEU A 31 4.73 -8.22 -8.34
CA LEU A 31 5.05 -9.51 -7.72
C LEU A 31 3.86 -10.46 -7.60
N ALA A 32 2.63 -9.95 -7.63
CA ALA A 32 1.42 -10.79 -7.66
C ALA A 32 1.34 -11.67 -8.93
N PHE A 33 1.92 -11.23 -10.05
CA PHE A 33 1.89 -11.95 -11.33
C PHE A 33 3.08 -12.91 -11.50
N ARG A 34 4.18 -12.66 -10.78
CA ARG A 34 5.43 -13.44 -10.85
C ARG A 34 5.24 -14.95 -10.72
N PRO A 35 4.44 -15.49 -9.77
CA PRO A 35 4.25 -16.94 -9.62
C PRO A 35 3.74 -17.61 -10.90
N TRP A 36 2.74 -17.01 -11.52
CA TRP A 36 2.08 -17.55 -12.71
C TRP A 36 2.97 -17.45 -13.94
N LEU A 37 3.71 -16.34 -14.08
CA LEU A 37 4.68 -16.17 -15.15
C LEU A 37 5.86 -17.14 -15.02
N LEU A 38 6.32 -17.43 -13.80
CA LEU A 38 7.37 -18.42 -13.56
C LEU A 38 6.89 -19.84 -13.88
N LEU A 39 5.64 -20.16 -13.55
CA LEU A 39 5.02 -21.43 -13.92
C LEU A 39 4.97 -21.62 -15.45
N GLY A 40 4.53 -20.58 -16.17
CA GLY A 40 4.52 -20.57 -17.63
C GLY A 40 5.92 -20.69 -18.23
N LEU A 41 6.90 -19.98 -17.66
CA LEU A 41 8.30 -20.05 -18.08
C LEU A 41 8.89 -21.45 -17.83
N ALA A 42 8.58 -22.10 -16.71
CA ALA A 42 9.02 -23.46 -16.42
C ALA A 42 8.46 -24.49 -17.41
N ALA A 43 7.18 -24.35 -17.78
CA ALA A 43 6.57 -25.19 -18.81
C ALA A 43 7.22 -25.00 -20.18
N TRP A 44 7.56 -23.75 -20.51
CA TRP A 44 8.23 -23.43 -21.78
C TRP A 44 9.67 -23.97 -21.82
N LEU A 45 10.36 -23.97 -20.68
CA LEU A 45 11.73 -24.46 -20.52
C LEU A 45 11.82 -25.96 -20.21
N HIS A 46 10.71 -26.71 -20.22
CA HIS A 46 10.61 -28.09 -19.77
C HIS A 46 11.74 -28.99 -20.31
N ASP A 47 11.97 -28.94 -21.62
CA ASP A 47 12.93 -29.80 -22.34
C ASP A 47 14.36 -29.24 -22.38
N ARG A 48 14.61 -28.10 -21.73
CA ARG A 48 15.92 -27.43 -21.74
C ARG A 48 16.82 -27.98 -20.64
N PRO A 49 18.15 -28.04 -20.85
CA PRO A 49 19.08 -28.48 -19.82
C PRO A 49 19.06 -27.54 -18.62
N ALA A 50 19.35 -28.09 -17.44
CA ALA A 50 19.21 -27.37 -16.16
C ALA A 50 19.95 -26.03 -16.12
N GLY A 51 21.19 -25.98 -16.64
CA GLY A 51 21.96 -24.74 -16.71
C GLY A 51 21.27 -23.64 -17.52
N VAL A 52 20.64 -23.99 -18.66
CA VAL A 52 19.87 -23.04 -19.47
C VAL A 52 18.61 -22.59 -18.74
N ARG A 53 17.94 -23.48 -18.00
CA ARG A 53 16.74 -23.12 -17.23
C ARG A 53 17.06 -22.11 -16.15
N TRP A 54 18.04 -22.41 -15.30
CA TRP A 54 18.47 -21.54 -14.21
C TRP A 54 19.06 -20.21 -14.69
N ALA A 55 19.85 -20.22 -15.76
CA ALA A 55 20.32 -18.99 -16.39
C ALA A 55 19.14 -18.13 -16.91
N THR A 56 18.12 -18.77 -17.49
CA THR A 56 16.92 -18.06 -17.98
C THR A 56 16.08 -17.51 -16.83
N TYR A 57 15.89 -18.26 -15.74
CA TYR A 57 15.19 -17.75 -14.54
C TYR A 57 15.93 -16.56 -13.93
N GLY A 58 17.24 -16.67 -13.74
CA GLY A 58 18.06 -15.59 -13.21
C GLY A 58 17.98 -14.33 -14.07
N ALA A 59 18.17 -14.47 -15.38
CA ALA A 59 18.06 -13.35 -16.31
C ALA A 59 16.66 -12.71 -16.32
N ALA A 60 15.61 -13.53 -16.29
CA ALA A 60 14.21 -13.07 -16.28
C ALA A 60 13.91 -12.25 -15.02
N LEU A 61 14.26 -12.79 -13.84
CA LEU A 61 14.03 -12.14 -12.55
C LEU A 61 14.86 -10.86 -12.39
N LEU A 62 16.12 -10.87 -12.82
CA LEU A 62 16.96 -9.68 -12.77
C LEU A 62 16.41 -8.55 -13.65
N ALA A 63 16.01 -8.86 -14.90
CA ALA A 63 15.47 -7.84 -15.78
C ALA A 63 14.09 -7.33 -15.34
N ALA A 64 13.21 -8.21 -14.87
CA ALA A 64 11.91 -7.81 -14.34
C ALA A 64 12.07 -6.91 -13.11
N SER A 65 12.78 -7.37 -12.08
CA SER A 65 13.03 -6.59 -10.86
C SER A 65 13.77 -5.28 -11.14
N ALA A 66 14.70 -5.23 -12.11
CA ALA A 66 15.36 -4.00 -12.50
C ALA A 66 14.39 -3.00 -13.16
N GLY A 67 13.54 -3.46 -14.09
CA GLY A 67 12.54 -2.62 -14.74
C GLY A 67 11.53 -2.05 -13.74
N GLU A 68 11.07 -2.88 -12.81
CA GLU A 68 10.17 -2.50 -11.72
C GLU A 68 10.83 -1.51 -10.76
N ALA A 69 12.11 -1.69 -10.43
CA ALA A 69 12.85 -0.76 -9.58
C ALA A 69 13.05 0.61 -10.26
N ILE A 70 13.35 0.65 -11.55
CA ILE A 70 13.45 1.88 -12.33
C ILE A 70 12.11 2.62 -12.34
N LEU A 71 11.01 1.89 -12.57
CA LEU A 71 9.67 2.45 -12.54
C LEU A 71 9.32 3.00 -11.14
N ALA A 72 9.50 2.21 -10.09
CA ALA A 72 9.22 2.64 -8.73
C ALA A 72 10.08 3.86 -8.35
N ALA A 73 11.38 3.87 -8.66
CA ALA A 73 12.28 4.97 -8.37
C ALA A 73 11.87 6.26 -9.07
N SER A 74 11.53 6.19 -10.36
CA SER A 74 11.12 7.34 -11.16
C SER A 74 9.78 7.93 -10.73
N LEU A 75 8.91 7.12 -10.10
CA LEU A 75 7.66 7.56 -9.47
C LEU A 75 7.87 8.12 -8.04
N GLY A 76 9.10 8.09 -7.51
CA GLY A 76 9.46 8.60 -6.19
C GLY A 76 9.52 7.55 -5.08
N GLY A 77 9.53 6.26 -5.42
CA GLY A 77 9.65 5.15 -4.49
C GLY A 77 10.98 5.13 -3.73
N THR A 78 10.94 4.63 -2.50
CA THR A 78 12.11 4.54 -1.61
C THR A 78 12.46 3.09 -1.30
N GLY A 79 13.75 2.80 -1.07
CA GLY A 79 14.21 1.42 -0.77
C GLY A 79 14.11 0.44 -1.95
N VAL A 80 13.99 0.96 -3.17
CA VAL A 80 13.74 0.19 -4.40
C VAL A 80 14.78 -0.89 -4.69
N SER A 81 16.05 -0.66 -4.33
CA SER A 81 17.13 -1.65 -4.54
C SER A 81 17.00 -2.85 -3.61
N ALA A 82 16.65 -2.62 -2.35
CA ALA A 82 16.39 -3.69 -1.38
C ALA A 82 15.13 -4.49 -1.77
N ASP A 83 14.07 -3.80 -2.21
CA ASP A 83 12.85 -4.45 -2.67
C ASP A 83 13.11 -5.29 -3.94
N ALA A 84 13.91 -4.80 -4.89
CA ALA A 84 14.31 -5.54 -6.08
C ALA A 84 15.13 -6.79 -5.74
N ALA A 85 16.08 -6.69 -4.81
CA ALA A 85 16.88 -7.82 -4.37
C ALA A 85 16.01 -8.91 -3.71
N ARG A 86 15.08 -8.50 -2.83
CA ARG A 86 14.08 -9.38 -2.22
C ARG A 86 13.21 -10.06 -3.27
N ALA A 87 12.75 -9.30 -4.26
CA ALA A 87 11.93 -9.80 -5.36
C ALA A 87 12.65 -10.85 -6.21
N VAL A 88 13.97 -10.69 -6.43
CA VAL A 88 14.81 -11.71 -7.09
C VAL A 88 14.97 -12.94 -6.21
N LEU A 89 15.33 -12.78 -4.93
CA LEU A 89 15.52 -13.90 -4.00
C LEU A 89 14.24 -14.72 -3.82
N GLY A 90 13.11 -14.06 -3.60
CA GLY A 90 11.80 -14.72 -3.51
C GLY A 90 11.44 -15.42 -4.82
N GLY A 91 11.68 -14.77 -5.97
CA GLY A 91 11.45 -15.37 -7.28
C GLY A 91 12.31 -16.61 -7.54
N LEU A 92 13.58 -16.62 -7.12
CA LEU A 92 14.47 -17.78 -7.24
C LEU A 92 14.00 -18.93 -6.34
N GLY A 93 13.62 -18.64 -5.09
CA GLY A 93 13.04 -19.62 -4.19
C GLY A 93 11.75 -20.23 -4.74
N LEU A 94 10.90 -19.40 -5.34
CA LEU A 94 9.68 -19.87 -6.00
C LEU A 94 9.96 -20.71 -7.25
N ALA A 95 10.95 -20.33 -8.06
CA ALA A 95 11.39 -21.13 -9.20
C ALA A 95 11.92 -22.50 -8.75
N MET A 96 12.62 -22.59 -7.62
CA MET A 96 13.03 -23.88 -7.02
C MET A 96 11.82 -24.74 -6.67
N LEU A 97 10.80 -24.16 -6.03
CA LEU A 97 9.58 -24.86 -5.68
C LEU A 97 8.81 -25.34 -6.92
N ILE A 98 8.73 -24.53 -7.98
CA ILE A 98 8.08 -24.88 -9.25
C ILE A 98 8.89 -25.94 -10.02
N GLU A 99 10.23 -25.97 -9.93
CA GLU A 99 11.02 -27.00 -10.62
C GLU A 99 10.82 -28.41 -10.04
N VAL A 100 10.36 -28.55 -8.79
CA VAL A 100 10.08 -29.85 -8.17
C VAL A 100 9.03 -30.65 -8.97
N PRO A 101 7.80 -30.15 -9.20
CA PRO A 101 6.81 -30.87 -10.01
C PRO A 101 7.26 -31.07 -11.46
N PHE A 102 8.00 -30.13 -12.04
CA PHE A 102 8.56 -30.30 -13.39
C PHE A 102 9.66 -31.37 -13.45
N ALA A 103 10.44 -31.54 -12.38
CA ALA A 103 11.41 -32.62 -12.28
C ALA A 103 10.73 -33.99 -12.17
N VAL A 104 9.62 -34.08 -11.42
CA VAL A 104 8.79 -35.29 -11.38
C VAL A 104 8.20 -35.59 -12.75
N ALA A 105 7.61 -34.59 -13.40
CA ALA A 105 7.03 -34.72 -14.72
C ALA A 105 8.03 -35.22 -15.78
N ARG A 106 9.28 -34.74 -15.77
CA ARG A 106 10.33 -35.17 -16.69
C ARG A 106 10.72 -36.65 -16.54
N ARG A 107 10.41 -37.29 -15.41
CA ARG A 107 10.63 -38.73 -15.22
C ARG A 107 9.54 -39.59 -15.85
N VAL A 108 8.42 -39.00 -16.24
CA VAL A 108 7.32 -39.69 -16.88
C VAL A 108 7.54 -39.66 -18.39
N GLU A 109 7.76 -40.81 -19.01
CA GLU A 109 7.89 -40.94 -20.48
C GLU A 109 6.50 -40.82 -21.14
N SER A 110 5.99 -39.59 -21.21
CA SER A 110 4.68 -39.29 -21.79
C SER A 110 4.69 -37.96 -22.53
N ARG A 111 3.96 -37.91 -23.65
CA ARG A 111 3.67 -36.65 -24.36
C ARG A 111 2.94 -35.61 -23.48
N PHE A 112 2.35 -36.05 -22.37
CA PHE A 112 1.66 -35.19 -21.41
C PHE A 112 2.52 -34.75 -20.22
N ALA A 113 3.81 -35.11 -20.15
CA ALA A 113 4.71 -34.74 -19.06
C ALA A 113 4.68 -33.23 -18.77
N ARG A 114 4.76 -32.39 -19.81
CA ARG A 114 4.68 -30.93 -19.65
C ARG A 114 3.35 -30.47 -19.03
N LEU A 115 2.23 -31.07 -19.42
CA LEU A 115 0.91 -30.75 -18.85
C LEU A 115 0.82 -31.20 -17.40
N LEU A 116 1.36 -32.37 -17.07
CA LEU A 116 1.45 -32.86 -15.69
C LEU A 116 2.25 -31.89 -14.81
N GLY A 117 3.41 -31.42 -15.30
CA GLY A 117 4.22 -30.41 -14.60
C GLY A 117 3.45 -29.10 -14.36
N LEU A 118 2.70 -28.62 -15.35
CA LEU A 118 1.84 -27.45 -15.23
C LEU A 118 0.74 -27.63 -14.17
N VAL A 119 0.03 -28.76 -14.19
CA VAL A 119 -1.06 -29.04 -13.24
C VAL A 119 -0.53 -29.14 -11.81
N LEU A 120 0.56 -29.89 -11.61
CA LEU A 120 1.18 -30.03 -10.29
C LEU A 120 1.78 -28.71 -9.80
N GLY A 121 2.43 -27.95 -10.68
CA GLY A 121 2.95 -26.62 -10.37
C GLY A 121 1.86 -25.61 -10.02
N ALA A 122 0.74 -25.61 -10.74
CA ALA A 122 -0.44 -24.83 -10.37
C ALA A 122 -0.99 -25.24 -9.01
N GLY A 123 -1.02 -26.55 -8.70
CA GLY A 123 -1.37 -27.06 -7.38
C GLY A 123 -0.48 -26.50 -6.27
N VAL A 124 0.84 -26.43 -6.47
CA VAL A 124 1.78 -25.80 -5.52
C VAL A 124 1.45 -24.32 -5.31
N LEU A 125 1.12 -23.58 -6.37
CA LEU A 125 0.78 -22.16 -6.26
C LEU A 125 -0.59 -21.91 -5.63
N LEU A 126 -1.54 -22.84 -5.74
CA LEU A 126 -2.86 -22.72 -5.13
C LEU A 126 -2.86 -23.06 -3.63
N LEU A 127 -1.79 -23.67 -3.12
CA LEU A 127 -1.63 -23.91 -1.69
C LEU A 127 -1.16 -22.63 -0.98
N PRO A 128 -1.74 -22.27 0.19
CA PRO A 128 -1.34 -21.05 0.91
C PRO A 128 0.13 -21.04 1.34
N GLY A 129 0.73 -22.19 1.65
CA GLY A 129 2.08 -22.29 2.20
C GLY A 129 3.17 -21.73 1.28
N PRO A 130 3.36 -22.29 0.07
CA PRO A 130 4.37 -21.85 -0.88
C PRO A 130 4.30 -20.35 -1.22
N LEU A 131 3.10 -19.82 -1.44
CA LEU A 131 2.91 -18.40 -1.70
C LEU A 131 3.27 -17.53 -0.49
N ARG A 132 2.92 -17.93 0.74
CA ARG A 132 3.31 -17.18 1.95
C ARG A 132 4.82 -17.12 2.16
N VAL A 133 5.54 -18.19 1.83
CA VAL A 133 7.02 -18.18 1.87
C VAL A 133 7.59 -17.23 0.83
N TYR A 134 7.06 -17.28 -0.40
CA TYR A 134 7.42 -16.33 -1.45
C TYR A 134 7.18 -14.89 -1.02
N GLU A 135 5.99 -14.56 -0.54
CA GLU A 135 5.61 -13.23 -0.08
C GLU A 135 6.49 -12.75 1.08
N ALA A 136 6.79 -13.61 2.06
CA ALA A 136 7.64 -13.27 3.19
C ALA A 136 9.08 -12.89 2.80
N ILE A 137 9.58 -13.44 1.68
CA ILE A 137 10.91 -13.12 1.14
C ILE A 137 10.83 -11.93 0.18
N ALA A 138 9.87 -11.93 -0.73
CA ALA A 138 9.78 -10.99 -1.85
C ALA A 138 9.23 -9.62 -1.45
N LEU A 139 8.25 -9.58 -0.54
CA LEU A 139 7.61 -8.35 -0.11
C LEU A 139 8.37 -7.72 1.05
N ARG A 140 8.28 -6.40 1.18
CA ARG A 140 8.86 -5.69 2.33
C ARG A 140 8.14 -6.15 3.61
N PRO A 141 8.88 -6.57 4.65
CA PRO A 141 8.26 -7.02 5.89
C PRO A 141 7.51 -5.86 6.55
N PRO A 142 6.38 -6.13 7.23
CA PRO A 142 5.73 -5.11 8.04
C PRO A 142 6.71 -4.62 9.13
N PRO A 143 6.61 -3.36 9.56
CA PRO A 143 7.43 -2.89 10.66
C PRO A 143 7.15 -3.70 11.92
N ALA A 144 8.19 -3.86 12.74
CA ALA A 144 8.02 -4.46 14.05
C ALA A 144 6.99 -3.65 14.86
N PRO A 145 6.12 -4.32 15.65
CA PRO A 145 5.24 -3.62 16.58
C PRO A 145 6.03 -2.65 17.45
N VAL A 146 5.46 -1.49 17.73
CA VAL A 146 6.09 -0.53 18.64
C VAL A 146 6.10 -1.14 20.03
N GLY A 147 7.27 -1.58 20.49
CA GLY A 147 7.45 -2.02 21.87
C GLY A 147 7.37 -0.85 22.84
N GLY A 148 6.66 -1.02 23.95
CA GLY A 148 6.49 -0.02 25.01
C GLY A 148 5.03 0.18 25.43
N PRO A 149 4.79 0.97 26.49
CA PRO A 149 3.44 1.29 26.93
C PRO A 149 2.70 2.13 25.87
N ARG A 150 1.49 1.70 25.50
CA ARG A 150 0.62 2.41 24.54
C ARG A 150 0.15 3.73 25.15
N PRO A 151 0.36 4.89 24.49
CA PRO A 151 -0.17 6.16 24.99
C PRO A 151 -1.70 6.11 25.11
N ALA A 152 -2.22 6.63 26.21
CA ALA A 152 -3.66 6.75 26.39
C ALA A 152 -4.22 7.92 25.56
N VAL A 153 -5.31 7.67 24.85
CA VAL A 153 -6.00 8.66 24.01
C VAL A 153 -7.49 8.63 24.34
N MET A 154 -8.02 9.76 24.80
CA MET A 154 -9.46 9.90 24.95
C MET A 154 -10.11 10.01 23.58
N LEU A 155 -11.20 9.29 23.36
CA LEU A 155 -11.94 9.31 22.10
C LEU A 155 -13.34 9.86 22.36
N LEU A 156 -13.61 11.04 21.80
CA LEU A 156 -14.91 11.70 21.83
C LEU A 156 -15.46 11.72 20.39
N THR A 157 -16.48 10.92 20.11
CA THR A 157 -16.99 10.77 18.75
C THR A 157 -18.47 10.44 18.70
N GLY A 158 -19.17 10.98 17.70
CA GLY A 158 -20.53 10.57 17.35
C GLY A 158 -20.59 9.51 16.25
N LEU A 159 -19.44 9.15 15.67
CA LEU A 159 -19.33 8.25 14.53
C LEU A 159 -19.36 6.79 14.99
N PRO A 160 -19.94 5.87 14.20
CA PRO A 160 -20.02 4.45 14.53
C PRO A 160 -18.68 3.73 14.27
N ILE A 161 -17.60 4.17 14.91
CA ILE A 161 -16.24 3.63 14.73
C ILE A 161 -15.86 2.56 15.76
N LEU A 162 -16.28 2.71 17.02
CA LEU A 162 -16.08 1.71 18.07
C LEU A 162 -17.27 0.74 18.15
N TRP A 163 -18.47 1.27 17.92
CA TRP A 163 -19.73 0.58 18.03
C TRP A 163 -20.59 0.88 16.81
N GLY A 164 -21.33 -0.12 16.32
CA GLY A 164 -22.25 0.05 15.20
C GLY A 164 -23.48 0.90 15.54
N GLU A 165 -24.25 1.27 14.52
CA GLU A 165 -25.38 2.21 14.64
C GLU A 165 -26.60 1.65 15.41
N GLY A 166 -26.64 0.35 15.72
CA GLY A 166 -27.81 -0.35 16.26
C GLY A 166 -28.08 -0.20 17.77
N GLY A 167 -27.58 0.85 18.43
CA GLY A 167 -27.70 1.02 19.89
C GLY A 167 -26.99 -0.10 20.67
N VAL A 168 -27.44 -0.46 21.89
CA VAL A 168 -26.77 -1.47 22.72
C VAL A 168 -26.70 -2.85 22.04
N ALA A 169 -27.79 -3.29 21.40
CA ALA A 169 -27.81 -4.55 20.68
C ALA A 169 -26.89 -4.54 19.44
N GLY A 170 -26.87 -3.43 18.70
CA GLY A 170 -25.94 -3.23 17.60
C GLY A 170 -24.49 -3.13 18.04
N ALA A 171 -24.22 -2.51 19.20
CA ALA A 171 -22.88 -2.38 19.76
C ALA A 171 -22.30 -3.74 20.18
N LEU A 172 -23.12 -4.62 20.77
CA LEU A 172 -22.72 -5.98 21.14
C LEU A 172 -22.50 -6.89 19.92
N ALA A 173 -23.23 -6.65 18.83
CA ALA A 173 -23.10 -7.41 17.59
C ALA A 173 -22.01 -6.85 16.65
N SER A 174 -21.66 -5.56 16.78
CA SER A 174 -20.69 -4.89 15.93
C SER A 174 -19.26 -5.16 16.40
N SER A 175 -18.36 -5.32 15.44
CA SER A 175 -16.93 -5.15 15.70
C SER A 175 -16.52 -3.70 15.42
N PRO A 176 -15.50 -3.16 16.12
CA PRO A 176 -14.95 -1.85 15.79
C PRO A 176 -14.54 -1.76 14.31
N SER A 177 -14.45 -0.56 13.76
CA SER A 177 -13.91 -0.36 12.40
C SER A 177 -12.46 -0.89 12.31
N LEU A 178 -12.01 -1.24 11.10
CA LEU A 178 -10.62 -1.61 10.85
C LEU A 178 -9.69 -0.46 11.24
N GLY A 179 -10.09 0.79 10.97
CA GLY A 179 -9.39 1.97 11.45
C GLY A 179 -9.28 2.05 12.97
N ALA A 180 -10.37 1.83 13.71
CA ALA A 180 -10.36 1.85 15.16
C ALA A 180 -9.49 0.73 15.75
N ARG A 181 -9.55 -0.49 15.19
CA ARG A 181 -8.63 -1.59 15.56
C ARG A 181 -7.17 -1.21 15.34
N ARG A 182 -6.87 -0.64 14.16
CA ARG A 182 -5.51 -0.23 13.81
C ARG A 182 -4.96 0.83 14.76
N LEU A 183 -5.79 1.77 15.23
CA LEU A 183 -5.41 2.72 16.29
C LEU A 183 -5.23 2.03 17.65
N ALA A 184 -6.11 1.11 18.01
CA ALA A 184 -6.05 0.39 19.29
C ALA A 184 -4.82 -0.52 19.43
N ASP A 185 -4.22 -0.96 18.32
CA ASP A 185 -2.96 -1.69 18.30
C ASP A 185 -1.79 -0.86 18.87
N GLU A 186 -1.87 0.47 18.76
CA GLU A 186 -0.78 1.39 19.10
C GLU A 186 -1.12 2.33 20.28
N PHE A 187 -2.40 2.61 20.48
CA PHE A 187 -2.90 3.51 21.52
C PHE A 187 -3.90 2.79 22.43
N ARG A 188 -3.92 3.20 23.70
CA ARG A 188 -5.00 2.81 24.61
C ARG A 188 -6.15 3.79 24.45
N LEU A 189 -7.12 3.44 23.61
CA LEU A 189 -8.31 4.26 23.39
C LEU A 189 -9.24 4.21 24.60
N ILE A 190 -9.57 5.38 25.15
CA ILE A 190 -10.51 5.56 26.26
C ILE A 190 -11.72 6.31 25.71
N PRO A 191 -12.83 5.63 25.37
CA PRO A 191 -14.02 6.32 24.93
C PRO A 191 -14.56 7.22 26.05
N ILE A 192 -14.97 8.43 25.69
CA ILE A 192 -15.68 9.36 26.58
C ILE A 192 -16.92 9.88 25.86
N ASP A 193 -18.07 9.85 26.54
CA ASP A 193 -19.33 10.35 25.98
C ASP A 193 -19.54 11.84 26.28
N VAL A 194 -19.01 12.32 27.41
CA VAL A 194 -19.16 13.69 27.90
C VAL A 194 -17.79 14.26 28.28
N ALA A 195 -17.48 15.45 27.78
CA ALA A 195 -16.22 16.13 28.07
C ALA A 195 -16.32 16.96 29.36
N THR A 196 -15.92 16.36 30.48
CA THR A 196 -15.85 16.99 31.80
C THR A 196 -14.40 17.12 32.25
N PRO A 197 -14.07 17.97 33.22
CA PRO A 197 -12.72 18.04 33.78
C PRO A 197 -12.20 16.69 34.29
N ALA A 198 -13.08 15.87 34.88
CA ALA A 198 -12.72 14.54 35.37
C ALA A 198 -12.43 13.57 34.21
N THR A 199 -13.27 13.55 33.17
CA THR A 199 -13.04 12.66 32.03
C THR A 199 -11.80 13.08 31.23
N LEU A 200 -11.56 14.38 31.06
CA LEU A 200 -10.40 14.95 30.39
C LEU A 200 -9.07 14.78 31.16
N ALA A 201 -9.13 14.45 32.45
CA ALA A 201 -7.93 14.15 33.25
C ALA A 201 -7.39 12.72 33.05
N GLN A 202 -8.16 11.84 32.39
CA GLN A 202 -7.79 10.42 32.22
C GLN A 202 -6.60 10.19 31.28
N ALA A 203 -6.36 11.12 30.34
CA ALA A 203 -5.25 11.01 29.39
C ALA A 203 -4.77 12.39 28.93
N PRO A 204 -3.52 12.50 28.45
CA PRO A 204 -2.97 13.76 27.95
C PRO A 204 -3.28 14.03 26.47
N LEU A 205 -4.03 13.15 25.81
CA LEU A 205 -4.37 13.21 24.38
C LEU A 205 -5.88 13.05 24.20
N LEU A 206 -6.46 13.85 23.31
CA LEU A 206 -7.86 13.77 22.89
C LEU A 206 -7.93 13.59 21.37
N LEU A 207 -8.68 12.60 20.91
CA LEU A 207 -9.18 12.50 19.54
C LEU A 207 -10.68 12.85 19.57
N ALA A 208 -11.02 14.04 19.11
CA ALA A 208 -12.40 14.48 18.93
C ALA A 208 -12.78 14.34 17.46
N ALA A 209 -13.59 13.34 17.13
CA ALA A 209 -13.95 13.02 15.75
C ALA A 209 -15.45 13.14 15.55
N GLN A 210 -15.89 14.25 14.95
CA GLN A 210 -17.29 14.61 14.73
C GLN A 210 -18.19 14.21 15.92
N PRO A 211 -17.98 14.79 17.11
CA PRO A 211 -18.80 14.49 18.27
C PRO A 211 -20.24 14.91 18.03
N ARG A 212 -21.17 14.26 18.74
CA ARG A 212 -22.55 14.73 18.82
C ARG A 212 -22.59 16.07 19.58
N ALA A 213 -23.76 16.71 19.55
CA ALA A 213 -24.04 17.99 20.21
C ALA A 213 -23.26 18.16 21.52
N LEU A 214 -22.44 19.22 21.59
CA LEU A 214 -21.64 19.56 22.76
C LEU A 214 -22.35 20.64 23.57
N ALA A 215 -22.52 20.41 24.87
CA ALA A 215 -23.00 21.47 25.74
C ALA A 215 -21.96 22.61 25.83
N PRO A 216 -22.39 23.86 26.13
CA PRO A 216 -21.46 24.97 26.33
C PRO A 216 -20.40 24.69 27.42
N ALA A 217 -20.80 23.97 28.49
CA ALA A 217 -19.90 23.56 29.56
C ALA A 217 -18.81 22.58 29.08
N GLU A 218 -19.16 21.65 28.20
CA GLU A 218 -18.20 20.70 27.60
C GLU A 218 -17.22 21.41 26.68
N THR A 219 -17.73 22.30 25.83
CA THR A 219 -16.90 23.14 24.95
C THR A 219 -15.89 23.95 25.78
N ALA A 220 -16.33 24.58 26.86
CA ALA A 220 -15.47 25.32 27.77
C ALA A 220 -14.47 24.42 28.53
N ALA A 221 -14.86 23.18 28.87
CA ALA A 221 -13.98 22.22 29.52
C ALA A 221 -12.84 21.78 28.58
N ILE A 222 -13.15 21.47 27.31
CA ILE A 222 -12.16 21.13 26.29
C ILE A 222 -11.22 22.31 26.05
N ASP A 223 -11.75 23.51 25.83
CA ASP A 223 -10.93 24.72 25.61
C ASP A 223 -9.95 24.95 26.77
N ARG A 224 -10.43 24.92 28.01
CA ARG A 224 -9.60 25.12 29.20
C ARG A 224 -8.54 24.03 29.33
N TRP A 225 -8.92 22.76 29.12
CA TRP A 225 -8.00 21.63 29.19
C TRP A 225 -6.86 21.76 28.17
N VAL A 226 -7.17 22.09 26.91
CA VAL A 226 -6.15 22.34 25.88
C VAL A 226 -5.26 23.52 26.29
N ARG A 227 -5.84 24.65 26.70
CA ARG A 227 -5.06 25.83 27.14
C ARG A 227 -4.11 25.52 28.29
N MET A 228 -4.45 24.58 29.17
CA MET A 228 -3.61 24.14 30.30
C MET A 228 -2.50 23.16 29.91
N GLY A 229 -2.45 22.69 28.67
CA GLY A 229 -1.42 21.75 28.19
C GLY A 229 -1.97 20.48 27.55
N GLY A 230 -3.30 20.31 27.52
CA GLY A 230 -3.94 19.24 26.77
C GLY A 230 -3.62 19.31 25.27
N ARG A 231 -3.62 18.14 24.62
CA ARG A 231 -3.25 18.01 23.20
C ARG A 231 -4.35 17.28 22.45
N ALA A 232 -4.84 17.85 21.36
CA ALA A 232 -6.01 17.34 20.66
C ALA A 232 -5.75 17.11 19.16
N VAL A 233 -6.31 16.02 18.62
CA VAL A 233 -6.63 15.88 17.20
C VAL A 233 -8.13 16.08 17.06
N VAL A 234 -8.54 16.99 16.19
CA VAL A 234 -9.93 17.38 15.98
C VAL A 234 -10.28 17.16 14.52
N LEU A 235 -11.20 16.24 14.27
CA LEU A 235 -11.72 15.94 12.93
C LEU A 235 -13.15 16.47 12.90
N ALA A 236 -13.35 17.55 12.13
CA ALA A 236 -14.58 18.31 12.12
C ALA A 236 -15.03 18.53 10.69
N ASP A 237 -16.16 17.93 10.33
CA ASP A 237 -16.63 17.83 8.96
C ASP A 237 -17.80 18.78 8.68
N PRO A 238 -17.67 19.73 7.74
CA PRO A 238 -18.76 20.60 7.32
C PRO A 238 -19.74 19.98 6.30
N ASP A 239 -19.42 18.81 5.74
CA ASP A 239 -20.25 18.07 4.77
C ASP A 239 -20.14 16.54 4.95
N LEU A 240 -20.31 16.03 6.18
CA LEU A 240 -20.16 14.61 6.51
C LEU A 240 -21.00 13.68 5.61
N ARG A 241 -20.34 12.71 4.96
CA ARG A 241 -20.88 11.71 4.02
C ARG A 241 -20.80 10.28 4.55
N TRP A 242 -20.83 10.14 5.87
CA TRP A 242 -20.90 8.85 6.54
C TRP A 242 -22.19 8.08 6.16
N PRO A 243 -22.09 6.80 5.78
CA PRO A 243 -23.24 6.00 5.41
C PRO A 243 -24.05 5.64 6.65
N SER A 244 -25.35 5.43 6.51
CA SER A 244 -26.17 4.94 7.61
C SER A 244 -27.34 4.14 7.09
N ASP A 245 -27.58 2.99 7.70
CA ASP A 245 -28.70 2.10 7.38
C ASP A 245 -30.00 2.56 8.07
N LEU A 246 -29.91 3.53 8.97
CA LEU A 246 -31.04 4.04 9.72
C LEU A 246 -31.87 5.05 8.89
N PRO A 247 -33.20 5.12 9.10
CA PRO A 247 -34.06 6.08 8.41
C PRO A 247 -33.63 7.53 8.64
N PRO A 248 -33.87 8.45 7.67
CA PRO A 248 -33.64 9.88 7.89
C PRO A 248 -34.34 10.40 9.14
N GLY A 249 -33.65 11.21 9.94
CA GLY A 249 -34.15 11.76 11.20
C GLY A 249 -33.89 10.91 12.46
N ASP A 250 -33.41 9.67 12.32
CA ASP A 250 -33.03 8.86 13.50
C ASP A 250 -31.83 9.50 14.24
N PRO A 251 -31.94 9.76 15.56
CA PRO A 251 -30.89 10.44 16.33
C PRO A 251 -29.61 9.61 16.48
N ARG A 252 -29.64 8.30 16.23
CA ARG A 252 -28.46 7.43 16.29
C ARG A 252 -27.58 7.56 15.06
N ARG A 253 -28.07 8.16 13.97
CA ARG A 253 -27.27 8.43 12.77
C ARG A 253 -26.02 9.25 13.10
N PRO A 254 -24.94 9.10 12.33
CA PRO A 254 -23.78 9.98 12.43
C PRO A 254 -24.20 11.46 12.42
N PRO A 255 -23.66 12.30 13.32
CA PRO A 255 -24.06 13.70 13.43
C PRO A 255 -23.63 14.48 12.19
N ARG A 256 -24.61 14.93 11.39
CA ARG A 256 -24.37 15.76 10.20
C ARG A 256 -23.91 17.18 10.53
N GLU A 257 -24.23 17.65 11.74
CA GLU A 257 -23.86 18.99 12.19
C GLU A 257 -22.49 18.99 12.88
N MET A 258 -21.70 20.02 12.60
CA MET A 258 -20.38 20.21 13.17
C MET A 258 -20.49 20.91 14.55
N ALA A 259 -20.68 20.13 15.61
CA ALA A 259 -20.83 20.63 16.99
C ALA A 259 -19.59 21.38 17.53
N LEU A 260 -18.43 21.18 16.91
CA LEU A 260 -17.14 21.77 17.32
C LEU A 260 -16.97 23.24 16.89
N GLY A 261 -17.89 23.82 16.11
CA GLY A 261 -17.79 25.18 15.59
C GLY A 261 -17.45 26.26 16.65
N PRO A 262 -18.18 26.33 17.79
CA PRO A 262 -17.90 27.30 18.85
C PRO A 262 -16.50 27.14 19.48
N LEU A 263 -16.03 25.90 19.65
CA LEU A 263 -14.67 25.62 20.16
C LEU A 263 -13.61 26.17 19.19
N LEU A 264 -13.77 25.87 17.91
CA LEU A 264 -12.83 26.29 16.85
C LEU A 264 -12.81 27.81 16.70
N ALA A 265 -13.97 28.47 16.80
CA ALA A 265 -14.06 29.93 16.78
C ALA A 265 -13.29 30.55 17.96
N GLY A 266 -13.38 29.97 19.16
CA GLY A 266 -12.59 30.37 20.34
C GLY A 266 -11.08 30.18 20.19
N TRP A 267 -10.65 29.35 19.24
CA TRP A 267 -9.25 29.15 18.84
C TRP A 267 -8.83 29.99 17.63
N GLY A 268 -9.71 30.89 17.14
CA GLY A 268 -9.44 31.73 15.98
C GLY A 268 -9.46 30.97 14.66
N MET A 269 -10.27 29.90 14.57
CA MET A 269 -10.46 29.09 13.37
C MET A 269 -11.91 29.10 12.90
N SER A 270 -12.10 28.96 11.59
CA SER A 270 -13.39 28.61 11.00
C SER A 270 -13.20 27.53 9.96
N ILE A 271 -14.20 26.63 9.87
CA ILE A 271 -14.26 25.58 8.87
C ILE A 271 -15.43 25.88 7.96
N GLY A 272 -15.18 25.87 6.66
CA GLY A 272 -16.20 26.02 5.62
C GLY A 272 -16.26 24.79 4.73
N ARG A 273 -17.36 24.63 4.00
CA ARG A 273 -17.47 23.60 2.95
C ARG A 273 -16.42 23.81 1.87
N GLY A 274 -15.79 22.73 1.45
CA GLY A 274 -14.87 22.72 0.32
C GLY A 274 -15.52 22.20 -0.95
N ARG A 275 -14.71 21.64 -1.82
CA ARG A 275 -15.17 21.04 -3.07
C ARG A 275 -15.77 19.66 -2.75
N GLY A 276 -16.97 19.40 -3.25
CA GLY A 276 -17.60 18.09 -3.11
C GLY A 276 -16.91 16.99 -3.94
N GLY A 277 -17.11 15.74 -3.51
CA GLY A 277 -16.61 14.55 -4.17
C GLY A 277 -15.26 14.05 -3.61
N LEU A 278 -14.82 12.92 -4.13
CA LEU A 278 -13.59 12.27 -3.69
C LEU A 278 -12.35 13.11 -4.00
N ALA A 279 -11.50 13.26 -3.00
CA ALA A 279 -10.22 13.95 -3.10
C ALA A 279 -9.10 13.09 -2.50
N THR A 280 -7.95 13.11 -3.17
CA THR A 280 -6.72 12.53 -2.67
C THR A 280 -5.81 13.67 -2.22
N ILE A 281 -5.42 13.67 -0.94
CA ILE A 281 -4.62 14.74 -0.34
C ILE A 281 -3.32 14.17 0.18
N ASP A 282 -2.20 14.72 -0.28
CA ASP A 282 -0.88 14.40 0.25
C ASP A 282 -0.53 15.32 1.42
N VAL A 283 -0.22 14.73 2.58
CA VAL A 283 0.01 15.43 3.84
C VAL A 283 1.42 15.14 4.35
N ALA A 284 2.21 16.20 4.53
CA ALA A 284 3.54 16.10 5.11
C ALA A 284 3.46 15.65 6.58
N THR A 285 4.22 14.61 6.90
CA THR A 285 4.53 14.24 8.28
C THR A 285 5.78 15.01 8.70
N GLY A 286 5.76 15.63 9.89
CA GLY A 286 6.79 16.55 10.36
C GLY A 286 8.19 15.94 10.51
N GLY A 287 8.37 14.64 10.23
CA GLY A 287 9.65 13.93 10.15
C GLY A 287 10.14 13.66 8.73
N GLY A 288 9.62 14.35 7.72
CA GLY A 288 10.06 14.23 6.31
C GLY A 288 9.36 13.15 5.48
N GLY A 289 8.44 12.39 6.07
CA GLY A 289 7.57 11.46 5.32
C GLY A 289 6.30 12.14 4.80
N MET A 290 5.58 11.48 3.90
CA MET A 290 4.30 11.94 3.36
C MET A 290 3.24 10.85 3.54
N ARG A 291 2.00 11.23 3.86
CA ARG A 291 0.84 10.34 3.86
C ARG A 291 -0.13 10.79 2.79
N ARG A 292 -0.65 9.85 2.00
CA ARG A 292 -1.77 10.11 1.11
C ARG A 292 -3.05 9.71 1.81
N ILE A 293 -4.00 10.63 1.91
CA ILE A 293 -5.32 10.35 2.44
C ILE A 293 -6.36 10.44 1.32
N VAL A 294 -7.40 9.62 1.44
CA VAL A 294 -8.59 9.66 0.59
C VAL A 294 -9.73 10.21 1.42
N SER A 295 -10.40 11.21 0.90
CA SER A 295 -11.42 12.00 1.59
C SER A 295 -12.62 12.21 0.64
N ASP A 296 -13.83 12.38 1.18
CA ASP A 296 -15.01 12.77 0.42
C ASP A 296 -15.50 14.14 0.90
N ALA A 297 -15.58 15.10 -0.02
CA ALA A 297 -16.00 16.47 0.25
C ALA A 297 -15.21 17.21 1.36
N PRO A 298 -13.86 17.21 1.34
CA PRO A 298 -13.06 17.85 2.39
C PRO A 298 -13.35 19.34 2.52
N GLY A 299 -13.52 19.81 3.75
CA GLY A 299 -13.71 21.23 4.08
C GLY A 299 -12.44 22.08 3.96
N ILE A 300 -12.59 23.39 4.09
CA ILE A 300 -11.49 24.36 4.07
C ILE A 300 -11.34 24.98 5.45
N VAL A 301 -10.12 25.01 5.96
CA VAL A 301 -9.79 25.66 7.24
C VAL A 301 -9.27 27.07 6.99
N ARG A 302 -9.84 28.05 7.68
CA ARG A 302 -9.26 29.38 7.85
C ARG A 302 -8.80 29.52 9.29
N SER A 303 -7.52 29.84 9.49
CA SER A 303 -6.92 29.95 10.83
C SER A 303 -6.12 31.23 10.98
N GLY A 304 -6.11 31.78 12.20
CA GLY A 304 -5.28 32.93 12.55
C GLY A 304 -3.76 32.64 12.59
N PRO A 305 -2.93 33.65 12.90
CA PRO A 305 -1.46 33.58 12.83
C PRO A 305 -0.78 32.62 13.82
N GLY A 306 -1.49 32.14 14.85
CA GLY A 306 -1.01 31.13 15.80
C GLY A 306 -1.05 29.68 15.29
N CYS A 307 -1.44 29.49 14.03
CA CYS A 307 -1.67 28.21 13.39
C CYS A 307 -0.86 28.07 12.11
N ARG A 308 -0.40 26.86 11.83
CA ARG A 308 0.25 26.48 10.57
C ARG A 308 -0.69 25.61 9.76
N ALA A 309 -1.01 26.05 8.54
CA ALA A 309 -1.82 25.25 7.61
C ALA A 309 -1.13 23.92 7.27
N ILE A 310 -1.93 22.87 7.13
CA ILE A 310 -1.51 21.53 6.70
C ILE A 310 -2.51 20.98 5.67
N ALA A 311 -2.19 19.85 5.04
CA ALA A 311 -3.08 19.15 4.12
C ALA A 311 -3.67 20.08 3.04
N GLY A 312 -2.84 20.93 2.41
CA GLY A 312 -3.30 21.82 1.35
C GLY A 312 -4.34 22.88 1.76
N GLY A 313 -4.46 23.20 3.05
CA GLY A 313 -5.48 24.13 3.57
C GLY A 313 -6.75 23.45 4.10
N HIS A 314 -6.81 22.12 4.06
CA HIS A 314 -7.89 21.34 4.67
C HIS A 314 -7.68 21.13 6.18
N GLY A 315 -6.53 21.53 6.74
CA GLY A 315 -6.25 21.42 8.16
C GLY A 315 -5.30 22.48 8.69
N ALA A 316 -5.14 22.54 10.01
CA ALA A 316 -4.17 23.39 10.68
C ALA A 316 -3.58 22.72 11.94
N THR A 317 -2.32 23.03 12.24
CA THR A 317 -1.71 22.75 13.56
C THR A 317 -1.60 24.06 14.33
N CYS A 318 -2.21 24.14 15.51
CA CYS A 318 -2.32 25.35 16.30
C CYS A 318 -1.71 25.16 17.70
N ARG A 319 -1.03 26.19 18.20
CA ARG A 319 -0.66 26.27 19.61
C ARG A 319 -1.71 27.08 20.35
N ILE A 320 -2.30 26.49 21.39
CA ILE A 320 -3.43 27.07 22.12
C ILE A 320 -3.07 27.09 23.60
N GLY A 321 -2.75 28.28 24.12
CA GLY A 321 -2.18 28.41 25.47
C GLY A 321 -0.88 27.61 25.59
N ARG A 322 -0.86 26.67 26.55
CA ARG A 322 0.24 25.71 26.77
C ARG A 322 0.09 24.41 25.97
N GLY A 323 -1.08 24.16 25.39
CA GLY A 323 -1.38 22.95 24.62
C GLY A 323 -1.28 23.14 23.12
N GLN A 324 -1.71 22.10 22.40
CA GLN A 324 -1.66 22.05 20.93
C GLN A 324 -2.90 21.34 20.38
N ALA A 325 -3.37 21.78 19.22
CA ALA A 325 -4.41 21.08 18.48
C ALA A 325 -4.01 20.89 17.01
N VAL A 326 -4.28 19.71 16.47
CA VAL A 326 -4.29 19.45 15.03
C VAL A 326 -5.75 19.36 14.61
N VAL A 327 -6.18 20.22 13.69
CA VAL A 327 -7.55 20.27 13.19
C VAL A 327 -7.56 19.88 11.72
N LEU A 328 -8.48 19.00 11.32
CA LEU A 328 -8.77 18.67 9.94
C LEU A 328 -10.26 18.90 9.67
N ALA A 329 -10.57 19.52 8.54
CA ALA A 329 -11.93 19.86 8.11
C ALA A 329 -12.66 18.70 7.42
N ASP A 330 -12.47 17.49 7.93
CA ASP A 330 -13.02 16.25 7.39
C ASP A 330 -13.00 15.21 8.52
N ALA A 331 -14.10 14.47 8.69
CA ALA A 331 -14.17 13.33 9.60
C ALA A 331 -14.43 12.00 8.87
N ASP A 332 -14.88 12.07 7.61
CA ASP A 332 -15.00 10.92 6.71
C ASP A 332 -13.66 10.23 6.45
N LEU A 333 -12.50 10.87 6.71
CA LEU A 333 -11.22 10.15 6.66
C LEU A 333 -11.17 8.89 7.55
N LEU A 334 -12.00 8.82 8.61
CA LEU A 334 -12.10 7.64 9.47
C LEU A 334 -13.01 6.54 8.91
N ASP A 335 -13.71 6.79 7.80
CA ASP A 335 -14.53 5.81 7.11
C ASP A 335 -13.64 4.81 6.38
N ASP A 336 -13.71 3.54 6.81
CA ASP A 336 -12.95 2.44 6.21
C ASP A 336 -13.17 2.34 4.70
N ARG A 337 -14.36 2.68 4.18
CA ARG A 337 -14.69 2.55 2.75
C ARG A 337 -13.81 3.40 1.84
N LEU A 338 -13.24 4.49 2.35
CA LEU A 338 -12.41 5.39 1.56
C LEU A 338 -11.00 4.84 1.33
N TRP A 339 -10.44 4.12 2.31
CA TRP A 339 -9.01 3.79 2.34
C TRP A 339 -8.70 2.31 2.56
N VAL A 340 -9.62 1.51 3.08
CA VAL A 340 -9.43 0.07 3.32
C VAL A 340 -9.69 -0.73 2.05
N GLY A 341 -8.80 -1.67 1.74
CA GLY A 341 -8.97 -2.62 0.63
C GLY A 341 -10.02 -3.70 0.92
N MET A 342 -10.30 -4.55 -0.06
CA MET A 342 -11.24 -5.66 0.13
C MET A 342 -10.67 -6.75 1.04
N GLY A 343 -11.55 -7.42 1.80
CA GLY A 343 -11.21 -8.57 2.64
C GLY A 343 -10.74 -8.20 4.06
N ALA A 344 -10.46 -9.24 4.86
CA ALA A 344 -10.13 -9.08 6.28
C ALA A 344 -8.82 -8.32 6.52
N ASP A 345 -7.86 -8.40 5.58
CA ASP A 345 -6.57 -7.72 5.63
C ASP A 345 -6.58 -6.37 4.88
N GLY A 346 -7.76 -5.79 4.65
CA GLY A 346 -7.93 -4.56 3.88
C GLY A 346 -7.14 -3.35 4.40
N ALA A 347 -6.86 -3.30 5.70
CA ALA A 347 -6.06 -2.23 6.32
C ALA A 347 -4.54 -2.46 6.22
N SER A 348 -4.11 -3.62 5.70
CA SER A 348 -2.70 -3.94 5.50
C SER A 348 -2.06 -2.97 4.51
N ARG A 349 -0.73 -2.85 4.62
CA ARG A 349 0.07 -2.04 3.70
C ARG A 349 -0.14 -2.41 2.24
N LEU A 350 -0.49 -3.64 1.90
CA LEU A 350 -0.66 -4.07 0.51
C LEU A 350 -2.06 -3.78 -0.02
N ALA A 351 -3.08 -3.81 0.84
CA ALA A 351 -4.47 -3.70 0.41
C ALA A 351 -5.04 -2.27 0.48
N ARG A 352 -4.53 -1.41 1.37
CA ARG A 352 -5.12 -0.09 1.60
C ARG A 352 -4.88 0.89 0.44
N GLY A 353 -5.93 1.64 0.08
CA GLY A 353 -5.93 2.71 -0.92
C GLY A 353 -5.58 4.10 -0.35
N GLY A 354 -5.42 4.24 0.97
CA GLY A 354 -4.97 5.47 1.62
C GLY A 354 -4.37 5.20 2.99
N ASP A 355 -3.64 6.18 3.53
CA ASP A 355 -2.99 6.14 4.84
C ASP A 355 -3.77 6.93 5.90
N ASN A 356 -5.09 7.09 5.73
CA ASN A 356 -5.95 7.96 6.55
C ASN A 356 -5.71 7.81 8.06
N VAL A 357 -5.85 6.59 8.57
CA VAL A 357 -5.73 6.31 10.00
C VAL A 357 -4.27 6.39 10.48
N LEU A 358 -3.31 6.11 9.60
CA LEU A 358 -1.89 6.29 9.91
C LEU A 358 -1.51 7.76 10.04
N LEU A 359 -2.16 8.66 9.29
CA LEU A 359 -1.98 10.09 9.47
C LEU A 359 -2.46 10.55 10.85
N VAL A 360 -3.65 10.08 11.28
CA VAL A 360 -4.19 10.37 12.62
C VAL A 360 -3.25 9.86 13.70
N ALA A 361 -2.76 8.63 13.55
CA ALA A 361 -1.76 8.06 14.43
C ALA A 361 -0.50 8.95 14.47
N ASP A 362 0.08 9.31 13.32
CA ASP A 362 1.28 10.15 13.22
C ASP A 362 1.10 11.54 13.86
N TRP A 363 -0.12 12.08 13.89
CA TRP A 363 -0.43 13.28 14.67
C TRP A 363 -0.47 13.01 16.17
N LEU A 364 -1.10 11.93 16.62
CA LEU A 364 -1.16 11.54 18.03
C LEU A 364 0.24 11.27 18.62
N ASP A 365 1.13 10.58 17.91
CA ASP A 365 2.52 10.35 18.35
C ASP A 365 3.29 11.66 18.49
N ARG A 366 3.19 12.53 17.47
CA ARG A 366 3.86 13.83 17.48
C ARG A 366 3.37 14.68 18.64
N LEU A 367 2.06 14.70 18.86
CA LEU A 367 1.49 15.36 20.02
C LEU A 367 2.01 14.71 21.30
N ALA A 368 2.04 13.38 21.41
CA ALA A 368 2.56 12.65 22.59
C ALA A 368 4.02 12.97 22.93
N GLY A 369 4.81 13.46 21.97
CA GLY A 369 6.25 13.65 22.11
C GLY A 369 7.06 12.37 21.83
N ALA A 370 6.42 11.36 21.22
CA ALA A 370 7.09 10.14 20.78
C ALA A 370 7.43 10.27 19.28
N PRO A 371 8.71 10.20 18.87
CA PRO A 371 9.05 10.17 17.46
C PRO A 371 8.47 8.88 16.84
N SER A 372 7.69 9.04 15.76
CA SER A 372 6.99 7.91 15.15
C SER A 372 8.00 6.92 14.55
N ARG A 373 7.97 5.67 15.03
CA ARG A 373 8.68 4.54 14.38
C ARG A 373 7.91 4.01 13.16
N ARG A 374 6.75 4.60 12.85
CA ARG A 374 5.84 4.26 11.75
C ARG A 374 6.30 4.71 10.36
N ALA A 375 7.48 5.35 10.25
CA ALA A 375 8.08 5.66 8.95
C ALA A 375 8.27 4.41 8.06
N ALA A 376 8.42 3.23 8.69
CA ALA A 376 8.56 1.94 8.00
C ALA A 376 7.24 1.34 7.46
N ASP A 377 6.06 1.84 7.88
CA ASP A 377 4.75 1.49 7.28
C ASP A 377 4.32 2.54 6.23
N SER A 378 5.26 3.30 5.66
CA SER A 378 4.93 4.25 4.60
C SER A 378 4.68 3.51 3.29
N VAL A 379 3.57 3.86 2.64
CA VAL A 379 3.32 3.50 1.24
C VAL A 379 4.03 4.54 0.39
N SER A 380 4.81 4.10 -0.58
CA SER A 380 5.35 5.02 -1.58
C SER A 380 4.27 5.32 -2.61
N TRP A 381 3.69 6.51 -2.53
CA TRP A 381 2.69 6.99 -3.48
C TRP A 381 3.36 7.63 -4.69
N ALA A 382 2.84 7.33 -5.88
CA ALA A 382 3.30 7.92 -7.12
C ALA A 382 3.04 9.43 -7.11
N ARG A 383 4.07 10.19 -7.49
CA ARG A 383 3.95 11.64 -7.65
C ARG A 383 3.15 11.95 -8.93
N PRO A 384 2.16 12.84 -8.88
CA PRO A 384 1.45 13.28 -10.07
C PRO A 384 2.43 13.94 -11.07
N GLY A 385 2.26 13.68 -12.37
CA GLY A 385 3.05 14.30 -13.43
C GLY A 385 4.25 13.49 -13.94
N GLY A 386 4.31 12.18 -13.72
CA GLY A 386 5.32 11.32 -14.32
C GLY A 386 5.34 11.42 -15.85
N LEU A 387 6.50 11.73 -16.44
CA LEU A 387 6.70 11.78 -17.89
C LEU A 387 6.43 10.39 -18.51
N PRO A 388 5.82 10.30 -19.72
CA PRO A 388 5.60 9.01 -20.41
C PRO A 388 6.87 8.15 -20.56
N TRP A 389 8.04 8.79 -20.60
CA TRP A 389 9.35 8.16 -20.68
C TRP A 389 9.70 7.24 -19.51
N VAL A 390 9.01 7.39 -18.37
CA VAL A 390 9.16 6.50 -17.20
C VAL A 390 8.87 5.05 -17.57
N TYR A 391 7.81 4.81 -18.34
CA TYR A 391 7.44 3.46 -18.78
C TYR A 391 8.43 2.89 -19.80
N VAL A 392 9.00 3.76 -20.65
CA VAL A 392 10.07 3.37 -21.60
C VAL A 392 11.32 2.94 -20.84
N GLY A 393 11.74 3.72 -19.84
CA GLY A 393 12.88 3.39 -18.97
C GLY A 393 12.69 2.05 -18.25
N ALA A 394 11.48 1.78 -17.76
CA ALA A 394 11.14 0.51 -17.11
C ALA A 394 11.23 -0.70 -18.05
N ALA A 395 10.98 -0.52 -19.34
CA ALA A 395 11.07 -1.59 -20.33
C ALA A 395 12.51 -1.89 -20.81
N LEU A 396 13.46 -0.96 -20.60
CA LEU A 396 14.83 -1.07 -21.11
C LEU A 396 15.56 -2.35 -20.68
N PRO A 397 15.51 -2.81 -19.41
CA PRO A 397 16.18 -4.06 -19.03
C PRO A 397 15.66 -5.28 -19.81
N GLY A 398 14.35 -5.36 -20.02
CA GLY A 398 13.73 -6.40 -20.83
C GLY A 398 14.12 -6.31 -22.31
N LEU A 399 14.14 -5.11 -22.87
CA LEU A 399 14.52 -4.88 -24.27
C LEU A 399 16.02 -5.15 -24.52
N ALA A 400 16.88 -4.76 -23.59
CA ALA A 400 18.32 -5.03 -23.67
C ALA A 400 18.59 -6.54 -23.71
N LEU A 401 17.90 -7.34 -22.89
CA LEU A 401 17.99 -8.80 -22.95
C LEU A 401 17.54 -9.37 -24.31
N ALA A 402 16.51 -8.79 -24.95
CA ALA A 402 16.09 -9.22 -26.28
C ALA A 402 17.18 -8.95 -27.32
N LEU A 403 17.78 -7.76 -27.29
CA LEU A 403 18.85 -7.36 -28.22
C LEU A 403 20.11 -8.21 -28.05
N SER A 404 20.53 -8.48 -26.81
CA SER A 404 21.65 -9.37 -26.54
C SER A 404 21.40 -10.80 -27.06
N GLY A 405 20.19 -11.32 -26.88
CA GLY A 405 19.80 -12.63 -27.41
C GLY A 405 19.83 -12.70 -28.94
N LEU A 406 19.33 -11.64 -29.61
CA LEU A 406 19.37 -11.52 -31.07
C LEU A 406 20.82 -11.43 -31.59
N GLY A 407 21.68 -10.65 -30.93
CA GLY A 407 23.09 -10.52 -31.29
C GLY A 407 23.84 -11.86 -31.23
N VAL A 408 23.64 -12.63 -30.16
CA VAL A 408 24.23 -13.98 -30.02
C VAL A 408 23.72 -14.92 -31.11
N ALA A 409 22.41 -14.90 -31.41
CA ALA A 409 21.84 -15.74 -32.47
C ALA A 409 22.41 -15.39 -33.85
N LEU A 410 22.58 -14.11 -34.16
CA LEU A 410 23.19 -13.64 -35.41
C LEU A 410 24.65 -14.07 -35.53
N ILE A 411 25.45 -13.93 -34.47
CA ILE A 411 26.86 -14.38 -34.43
C ILE A 411 26.96 -15.90 -34.62
N HIS A 412 26.08 -16.67 -33.97
CA HIS A 412 26.10 -18.12 -34.12
C HIS A 412 25.66 -18.56 -35.53
N SER A 413 24.71 -17.84 -36.14
CA SER A 413 24.27 -18.10 -37.52
C SER A 413 25.35 -17.77 -38.56
N SER A 414 26.16 -16.73 -38.31
CA SER A 414 27.25 -16.32 -39.21
C SER A 414 28.44 -17.30 -39.15
N HIS A 415 28.75 -17.84 -37.97
CA HIS A 415 29.73 -18.93 -37.82
C HIS A 415 29.29 -20.22 -38.51
N ARG A 416 28.01 -20.63 -38.40
CA ARG A 416 27.50 -21.80 -39.14
C ARG A 416 27.58 -21.62 -40.65
N ARG A 417 27.25 -20.44 -41.19
CA ARG A 417 27.34 -20.15 -42.63
C ARG A 417 28.79 -20.11 -43.15
N ARG A 418 29.77 -19.74 -42.32
CA ARG A 418 31.20 -19.79 -42.70
C ARG A 418 31.77 -21.20 -42.61
N GLY A 419 31.34 -22.01 -41.64
CA GLY A 419 31.77 -23.41 -41.51
C GLY A 419 31.28 -24.34 -42.62
N THR A 420 30.17 -24.02 -43.29
CA THR A 420 29.66 -24.80 -44.44
C THR A 420 30.25 -24.40 -45.79
N LYS A 421 31.15 -23.41 -45.85
CA LYS A 421 31.71 -22.88 -47.12
C LYS A 421 33.16 -23.31 -47.42
N GLY A 422 33.74 -24.18 -46.59
CA GLY A 422 35.12 -24.64 -46.74
C GLY A 422 35.24 -26.15 -46.81
N ASP A 423 34.78 -26.77 -47.90
CA ASP A 423 35.44 -27.98 -48.43
C ASP A 423 35.06 -28.24 -49.91
N PRO A 424 35.88 -27.81 -50.89
CA PRO A 424 35.78 -28.27 -52.26
C PRO A 424 37.06 -29.01 -52.67
N HIS A 425 37.37 -30.14 -52.03
CA HIS A 425 38.34 -31.09 -52.58
C HIS A 425 37.68 -32.43 -52.86
N GLY A 426 37.18 -32.55 -54.09
CA GLY A 426 36.79 -33.82 -54.68
C GLY A 426 38.01 -34.71 -54.90
N TYR A 427 37.93 -35.95 -54.43
CA TYR A 427 38.73 -37.07 -54.90
C TYR A 427 37.83 -37.96 -55.77
N PRO A 428 38.21 -38.30 -57.01
CA PRO A 428 37.45 -39.25 -57.80
C PRO A 428 37.74 -40.69 -57.34
N GLN A 429 36.68 -41.45 -57.05
CA GLN A 429 36.80 -42.89 -56.80
C GLN A 429 37.10 -43.66 -58.10
N GLU A 430 38.14 -44.47 -58.06
CA GLU A 430 38.47 -45.47 -59.07
C GLU A 430 37.34 -46.50 -59.20
N ARG A 431 36.88 -46.71 -60.44
CA ARG A 431 36.09 -47.89 -60.84
C ARG A 431 37.03 -49.10 -60.91
N LYS A 432 36.78 -50.12 -60.11
CA LYS A 432 37.19 -51.49 -60.45
C LYS A 432 36.08 -52.17 -61.25
N VAL A 433 36.42 -52.56 -62.47
CA VAL A 433 35.68 -53.50 -63.33
C VAL A 433 36.42 -54.83 -63.30
N LYS A 434 35.66 -55.88 -62.96
CA LYS A 434 35.96 -57.32 -62.98
C LYS A 434 36.97 -57.87 -61.98
#